data_AF-A0A9W7DSN0-F1
#
_entry.id   AF-A0A9W7DSN0-F1
#
_cell.length_a   1.000
_cell.length_b   1.000
_cell.length_c   1.000
_cell.angle_alpha   90.00
_cell.angle_beta   90.00
_cell.angle_gamma   90.00
#
_symmetry.space_group_name_H-M   'P 1'
#
loop_
_entity.id
_entity.type
_entity.pdbx_description
1 polymer ?
#
loop_
_entity_poly.entity_id
_entity_poly.type
_entity_poly.pdbx_seq_one_letter_code
_entity_poly.pdbx_strand_id
1 'polypeptide(L)'
;VPARVRAQSTEQAVELAKHLHKKGVVMYSAFWCPHCRNQREMFGREAWKEMTWVECGKGGVGRDERRCANVDGFPTFLAGRKEIGSGEMKLAVLAELSG
;
A
#
# COMPACT_ATOMS: atom_id res chain seq x y z
N VAL A 1 -8.08 -0.41 13.38
CA VAL A 1 -6.67 -0.70 12.99
C VAL A 1 -6.65 -1.85 12.00
N PRO A 2 -5.75 -1.85 11.00
CA PRO A 2 -5.70 -2.93 10.01
C PRO A 2 -5.28 -4.27 10.63
N ALA A 3 -5.75 -5.38 10.05
CA ALA A 3 -5.31 -6.71 10.47
C ALA A 3 -3.78 -6.87 10.33
N ARG A 4 -3.17 -7.68 11.21
CA ARG A 4 -1.74 -8.02 11.14
C ARG A 4 -1.46 -8.87 9.89
N VAL A 5 -0.39 -8.53 9.16
CA VAL A 5 0.11 -9.32 8.04
C VAL A 5 0.64 -10.67 8.54
N ARG A 6 0.22 -11.77 7.94
CA ARG A 6 0.58 -13.12 8.37
C ARG A 6 1.65 -13.76 7.49
N ALA A 7 1.68 -13.47 6.20
CA ALA A 7 2.64 -14.04 5.27
C ALA A 7 4.09 -13.60 5.56
N GLN A 8 5.05 -14.47 5.27
CA GLN A 8 6.47 -14.11 5.18
C GLN A 8 6.73 -13.44 3.83
N SER A 9 7.63 -12.47 3.82
CA SER A 9 8.04 -11.78 2.60
C SER A 9 9.07 -12.62 1.85
N THR A 10 9.05 -12.54 0.53
CA THR A 10 10.19 -12.95 -0.28
C THR A 10 11.23 -11.83 -0.32
N GLU A 11 12.46 -12.16 -0.71
CA GLU A 11 13.51 -11.14 -0.92
C GLU A 11 13.08 -10.10 -1.96
N GLN A 12 12.44 -10.54 -3.05
CA GLN A 12 11.94 -9.64 -4.10
C GLN A 12 10.86 -8.68 -3.57
N ALA A 13 10.00 -9.15 -2.66
CA ALA A 13 8.98 -8.29 -2.05
C ALA A 13 9.62 -7.22 -1.16
N VAL A 14 10.66 -7.58 -0.40
CA VAL A 14 11.41 -6.65 0.46
C VAL A 14 12.10 -5.58 -0.38
N GLU A 15 12.81 -5.97 -1.44
CA GLU A 15 13.50 -5.03 -2.32
C GLU A 15 12.53 -4.11 -3.07
N LEU A 16 11.40 -4.65 -3.53
CA LEU A 16 10.35 -3.82 -4.12
C LEU A 16 9.79 -2.81 -3.12
N ALA A 17 9.51 -3.22 -1.88
CA ALA A 17 8.99 -2.30 -0.87
C ALA A 17 9.96 -1.16 -0.55
N LYS A 18 11.26 -1.45 -0.45
CA LYS A 18 12.31 -0.41 -0.30
C LYS A 18 12.37 0.53 -1.51
N HIS A 19 12.27 -0.01 -2.72
CA HIS A 19 12.25 0.79 -3.95
C HIS A 19 11.06 1.74 -3.98
N LEU A 20 9.86 1.24 -3.70
CA LEU A 20 8.63 2.03 -3.61
C LEU A 20 8.75 3.12 -2.54
N HIS A 21 9.28 2.78 -1.36
CA HIS A 21 9.55 3.75 -0.30
C HIS A 21 10.51 4.85 -0.77
N LYS A 22 11.65 4.49 -1.38
CA LYS A 22 12.64 5.44 -1.90
C LYS A 22 12.06 6.35 -3.00
N LYS A 23 11.13 5.85 -3.81
CA LYS A 23 10.41 6.64 -4.82
C LYS A 23 9.27 7.50 -4.24
N GLY A 24 9.02 7.43 -2.93
CA GLY A 24 7.93 8.16 -2.29
C GLY A 24 6.55 7.65 -2.72
N VAL A 25 6.45 6.37 -3.10
CA VAL A 25 5.17 5.74 -3.37
C VAL A 25 4.45 5.49 -2.04
N VAL A 26 3.20 5.94 -1.96
CA VAL A 26 2.34 5.78 -0.79
C VAL A 26 1.11 4.97 -1.16
N MET A 27 0.84 3.92 -0.39
CA MET A 27 -0.39 3.15 -0.51
C MET A 27 -1.50 3.74 0.36
N TYR A 28 -2.57 4.20 -0.25
CA TYR A 28 -3.78 4.64 0.42
C TYR A 28 -4.72 3.45 0.61
N SER A 29 -5.19 3.27 1.84
CA SER A 29 -5.83 2.04 2.27
C SER A 29 -6.98 2.31 3.23
N ALA A 30 -7.86 1.33 3.44
CA ALA A 30 -8.82 1.34 4.53
C ALA A 30 -8.65 0.08 5.39
N PHE A 31 -8.73 0.20 6.73
CA PHE A 31 -8.48 -0.95 7.62
C PHE A 31 -9.43 -2.14 7.39
N TRP A 32 -10.65 -1.87 6.92
CA TRP A 32 -11.69 -2.86 6.64
C TRP A 32 -11.65 -3.39 5.21
N CYS A 33 -10.82 -2.82 4.33
CA CYS A 33 -10.79 -3.16 2.91
C CYS A 33 -10.11 -4.53 2.68
N PRO A 34 -10.81 -5.53 2.13
CA PRO A 34 -10.26 -6.88 1.94
C PRO A 34 -9.14 -6.90 0.89
N HIS A 35 -9.28 -6.14 -0.19
CA HIS A 35 -8.25 -5.99 -1.23
C HIS A 35 -6.96 -5.39 -0.67
N CYS A 36 -7.09 -4.44 0.24
CA CYS A 36 -5.98 -3.83 0.94
C CYS A 36 -5.26 -4.82 1.85
N ARG A 37 -6.02 -5.67 2.55
CA ARG A 37 -5.44 -6.77 3.34
C ARG A 37 -4.68 -7.73 2.44
N ASN A 38 -5.27 -8.16 1.32
CA ASN A 38 -4.62 -9.08 0.38
C ASN A 38 -3.33 -8.48 -0.18
N GLN A 39 -3.36 -7.22 -0.61
CA GLN A 39 -2.17 -6.51 -1.09
C GLN A 39 -1.02 -6.51 -0.06
N ARG A 40 -1.34 -6.28 1.22
CA ARG A 40 -0.36 -6.32 2.32
C ARG A 40 0.16 -7.73 2.58
N GLU A 41 -0.68 -8.75 2.47
CA GLU A 41 -0.26 -10.15 2.54
C GLU A 41 0.65 -10.55 1.38
N MET A 42 0.44 -10.02 0.18
CA MET A 42 1.36 -10.27 -0.96
C MET A 42 2.76 -9.73 -0.70
N PHE A 43 2.88 -8.57 -0.05
CA PHE A 43 4.18 -8.05 0.38
C PHE A 43 4.80 -8.89 1.50
N GLY A 44 4.00 -9.33 2.48
CA GLY A 44 4.49 -10.05 3.65
C GLY A 44 5.01 -9.12 4.74
N ARG A 45 5.30 -9.69 5.93
CA ARG A 45 5.55 -8.91 7.16
C ARG A 45 6.78 -8.01 7.11
N GLU A 46 7.87 -8.49 6.54
CA GLU A 46 9.15 -7.81 6.45
C GLU A 46 9.07 -6.67 5.43
N ALA A 47 8.59 -6.94 4.21
CA ALA A 47 8.42 -5.92 3.18
C ALA A 47 7.40 -4.85 3.57
N TRP A 48 6.29 -5.25 4.22
CA TRP A 48 5.26 -4.30 4.64
C TRP A 48 5.76 -3.27 5.66
N LYS A 49 6.84 -3.55 6.42
CA LYS A 49 7.44 -2.58 7.34
C LYS A 49 8.16 -1.44 6.62
N GLU A 50 8.64 -1.68 5.41
CA GLU A 50 9.34 -0.70 4.58
C GLU A 50 8.34 0.23 3.85
N MET A 51 7.11 -0.25 3.63
CA MET A 51 6.09 0.48 2.88
C MET A 51 5.58 1.73 3.60
N THR A 52 5.45 2.82 2.84
CA THR A 52 4.69 4.00 3.27
C THR A 52 3.22 3.83 2.91
N TRP A 53 2.32 3.99 3.89
CA TRP A 53 0.88 3.86 3.67
C TRP A 53 0.08 4.83 4.52
N VAL A 54 -1.16 5.11 4.11
CA VAL A 54 -2.09 6.01 4.78
C VAL A 54 -3.42 5.29 5.02
N GLU A 55 -3.94 5.42 6.24
CA GLU A 55 -5.29 4.97 6.60
C GLU A 55 -6.34 6.02 6.20
N CYS A 56 -7.28 5.63 5.36
CA CYS A 56 -8.36 6.47 4.83
C CYS A 56 -9.76 5.97 5.17
N GLY A 57 -9.87 4.77 5.77
CA GLY A 57 -11.15 4.22 6.19
C GLY A 57 -11.78 5.07 7.29
N LYS A 58 -13.07 5.40 7.15
CA LYS A 58 -13.84 6.11 8.19
C LYS A 58 -13.75 5.34 9.52
N GLY A 59 -13.42 6.03 10.61
CA GLY A 59 -13.18 5.43 11.93
C GLY A 59 -11.83 4.71 12.08
N GLY A 60 -10.98 4.75 11.05
CA GLY A 60 -9.60 4.28 11.10
C GLY A 60 -8.76 5.12 12.06
N VAL A 61 -7.88 4.46 12.80
CA VAL A 61 -6.95 5.13 13.73
C VAL A 61 -5.92 5.90 12.92
N GLY A 62 -5.70 7.16 13.27
CA GLY A 62 -4.71 8.01 12.59
C GLY A 62 -5.12 8.44 11.18
N ARG A 63 -6.42 8.36 10.84
CA ARG A 63 -6.92 8.83 9.55
C ARG A 63 -6.67 10.33 9.37
N ASP A 64 -6.05 10.68 8.24
CA ASP A 64 -5.85 12.05 7.79
C ASP A 64 -6.81 12.34 6.63
N GLU A 65 -7.90 13.06 6.92
CA GLU A 65 -8.94 13.36 5.93
C GLU A 65 -8.39 14.12 4.71
N ARG A 66 -7.44 15.03 4.94
CA ARG A 66 -6.90 15.88 3.88
C ARG A 66 -6.06 15.06 2.89
N ARG A 67 -5.27 14.10 3.40
CA ARG A 67 -4.48 13.21 2.54
C ARG A 67 -5.36 12.25 1.72
N CYS A 68 -6.53 11.89 2.23
CA CYS A 68 -7.43 10.95 1.59
C CYS A 68 -8.44 11.59 0.60
N ALA A 69 -8.40 12.90 0.40
CA ALA A 69 -9.40 13.63 -0.39
C ALA A 69 -9.41 13.28 -1.90
N ASN A 70 -8.28 12.81 -2.44
CA ASN A 70 -8.13 12.49 -3.87
C ASN A 70 -8.01 10.98 -4.11
N VAL A 71 -8.68 10.16 -3.30
CA VAL A 71 -8.62 8.71 -3.39
C VAL A 71 -10.03 8.17 -3.55
N ASP A 72 -10.35 7.69 -4.75
CA ASP A 72 -11.70 7.23 -5.14
C ASP A 72 -11.96 5.75 -4.79
N GLY A 73 -10.91 4.98 -4.49
CA GLY A 73 -10.99 3.55 -4.19
C GLY A 73 -9.78 3.05 -3.41
N PHE A 74 -9.82 1.79 -2.97
CA PHE A 74 -8.72 1.19 -2.21
C PHE A 74 -8.40 -0.24 -2.65
N PRO A 75 -7.12 -0.67 -2.61
CA PRO A 75 -5.95 0.19 -2.37
C PRO A 75 -5.64 1.08 -3.59
N THR A 76 -5.05 2.25 -3.35
CA THR A 76 -4.53 3.14 -4.41
C THR A 76 -3.08 3.49 -4.11
N PHE A 77 -2.23 3.53 -5.13
CA PHE A 77 -0.81 3.85 -5.02
C PHE A 77 -0.51 5.17 -5.72
N LEU A 78 -0.01 6.14 -4.95
CA LEU A 78 0.40 7.45 -5.47
C LEU A 78 1.91 7.65 -5.35
N ALA A 79 2.54 8.14 -6.42
CA ALA A 79 3.87 8.75 -6.37
C ALA A 79 3.70 10.27 -6.32
N GLY A 80 3.73 10.85 -5.11
CA GLY A 80 3.33 12.23 -4.88
C GLY A 80 1.83 12.43 -5.12
N ARG A 81 1.45 13.19 -6.17
CA ARG A 81 0.06 13.41 -6.57
C ARG A 81 -0.39 12.54 -7.76
N LYS A 82 0.52 11.81 -8.37
CA LYS A 82 0.22 10.97 -9.54
C LYS A 82 -0.20 9.59 -9.08
N GLU A 83 -1.39 9.17 -9.45
CA GLU A 83 -1.78 7.77 -9.35
C GLU A 83 -0.96 6.93 -10.32
N ILE A 84 -0.32 5.89 -9.79
CA ILE A 84 0.42 4.91 -10.59
C ILE A 84 -0.30 3.57 -10.65
N GLY A 85 -1.23 3.31 -9.73
CA GLY A 85 -2.04 2.09 -9.75
C GLY A 85 -3.20 2.14 -8.75
N SER A 86 -4.28 1.46 -9.09
CA SER A 86 -5.49 1.34 -8.27
C SER A 86 -6.01 -0.10 -8.28
N GLY A 87 -6.55 -0.53 -7.15
CA GLY A 87 -6.98 -1.89 -6.90
C GLY A 87 -5.86 -2.82 -6.42
N GLU A 88 -6.26 -4.02 -5.99
CA GLU A 88 -5.33 -5.11 -5.67
C GLU A 88 -4.61 -5.57 -6.94
N MET A 89 -3.30 -5.67 -6.89
CA MET A 89 -2.47 -6.07 -8.03
C MET A 89 -1.23 -6.85 -7.62
N LYS A 90 -0.69 -7.63 -8.57
CA LYS A 90 0.54 -8.40 -8.39
C LYS A 90 1.73 -7.47 -8.15
N LEU A 91 2.68 -7.91 -7.33
CA LEU A 91 3.90 -7.15 -7.05
C LEU A 91 4.71 -6.83 -8.32
N ALA A 92 4.74 -7.72 -9.29
CA ALA A 92 5.41 -7.48 -10.58
C ALA A 92 4.81 -6.28 -11.33
N VAL A 93 3.48 -6.11 -11.28
CA VAL A 93 2.79 -4.97 -11.91
C VAL A 93 3.17 -3.66 -11.18
N LEU A 94 3.23 -3.68 -9.84
CA LEU A 94 3.71 -2.52 -9.09
C LEU A 94 5.16 -2.17 -9.41
N ALA A 95 6.03 -3.17 -9.58
CA ALA A 95 7.42 -2.97 -9.97
C ALA A 95 7.50 -2.23 -11.32
N GLU A 96 6.79 -2.73 -12.35
CA GLU A 96 6.73 -2.11 -13.68
C GLU A 96 6.20 -0.67 -13.63
N LEU A 97 5.10 -0.43 -12.91
CA LEU A 97 4.49 0.90 -12.80
C LEU A 97 5.37 1.89 -12.04
N SER A 98 6.20 1.39 -11.13
CA SER A 98 7.11 2.21 -10.34
C SER A 98 8.43 2.52 -11.03
N GLY A 99 8.78 1.82 -12.13
CA GLY A 99 10.04 1.96 -12.87
C GLY A 99 11.26 1.64 -12.02
#